data_AF-A0A8S3KAS7-F1
#
_entry.id   AF-A0A8S3KAS7-F1
#
_cell.length_a   1.000
_cell.length_b   1.000
_cell.length_c   1.000
_cell.angle_alpha   90.00
_cell.angle_beta   90.00
_cell.angle_gamma   90.00
#
_symmetry.space_group_name_H-M   'P 1'
#
loop_
_entity.id
_entity.type
_entity.pdbx_description
1 polymer ?
#
loop_
_entity_poly.entity_id
_entity_poly.type
_entity_poly.pdbx_seq_one_letter_code
_entity_poly.pdbx_strand_id
1 'polypeptide(L)'
;MVKTNGSRIVNGNDRANDHMITLNIHLPHDNVVHSMQFDVQMLISDICHNIQQHLLITIDHELSEYGLFINDTQHTLRSYWLDPSKTLIYYAL
;
A
#
# COMPACT_ATOMS: atom_id res chain seq x y z
N MET A 1 41.93 13.17 -19.66
CA MET A 1 42.31 11.74 -19.66
C MET A 1 41.08 10.94 -19.26
N VAL A 2 40.65 10.06 -20.16
CA VAL A 2 39.35 9.37 -20.18
C VAL A 2 39.32 8.21 -19.19
N LYS A 3 38.18 8.00 -18.51
CA LYS A 3 37.72 6.66 -18.12
C LYS A 3 36.32 6.44 -18.65
N THR A 4 36.17 5.27 -19.25
CA THR A 4 35.20 4.85 -20.27
C THR A 4 33.78 4.71 -19.73
N ASN A 5 32.84 5.33 -20.44
CA ASN A 5 31.43 4.99 -20.41
C ASN A 5 31.26 3.54 -20.89
N GLY A 6 30.84 2.65 -19.99
CA GLY A 6 30.26 1.37 -20.37
C GLY A 6 28.81 1.60 -20.77
N SER A 7 28.56 1.72 -22.07
CA SER A 7 27.22 1.69 -22.63
C SER A 7 26.54 0.38 -22.26
N ARG A 8 25.44 0.45 -21.49
CA ARG A 8 24.43 -0.61 -21.46
C ARG A 8 23.22 -0.08 -22.23
N ILE A 9 23.04 -0.59 -23.44
CA ILE A 9 21.81 -0.40 -24.20
C ILE A 9 20.74 -1.17 -23.44
N VAL A 10 19.81 -0.47 -22.79
CA VAL A 10 18.56 -1.06 -22.30
C VAL A 10 17.51 -0.72 -23.34
N ASN A 11 17.36 -1.61 -24.33
CA ASN A 11 16.14 -1.66 -25.12
C ASN A 11 15.07 -2.28 -24.21
N GLY A 12 14.27 -1.42 -23.61
CA GLY A 12 13.16 -1.80 -22.74
C GLY A 12 12.40 -0.52 -22.40
N ASN A 13 11.11 -0.53 -22.66
CA ASN A 13 10.20 0.61 -22.48
C ASN A 13 9.91 0.83 -20.97
N ASP A 14 10.95 0.91 -20.13
CA ASP A 14 10.86 0.86 -18.66
C ASP A 14 10.68 2.25 -18.05
N ARG A 15 9.46 2.79 -18.15
CA ARG A 15 8.93 3.76 -17.17
C ARG A 15 8.30 3.02 -15.98
N ALA A 16 8.92 1.95 -15.50
CA ALA A 16 8.34 1.08 -14.48
C ALA A 16 8.44 1.71 -13.07
N ASN A 17 7.32 2.28 -12.62
CA ASN A 17 6.82 2.23 -11.23
C ASN A 17 7.65 2.90 -10.10
N ASP A 18 7.99 4.18 -10.24
CA ASP A 18 8.54 4.99 -9.12
C ASP A 18 7.48 5.43 -8.07
N HIS A 19 6.29 4.83 -8.09
CA HIS A 19 5.10 5.26 -7.35
C HIS A 19 4.44 4.12 -6.55
N MET A 20 5.17 3.05 -6.23
CA MET A 20 4.62 1.91 -5.48
C MET A 20 5.09 1.94 -4.02
N ILE A 21 4.18 1.68 -3.08
CA ILE A 21 4.48 1.48 -1.67
C ILE A 21 4.07 0.06 -1.24
N THR A 22 4.90 -0.57 -0.42
CA THR A 22 4.56 -1.86 0.20
C THR A 22 3.93 -1.61 1.55
N LEU A 23 2.69 -2.07 1.74
CA LEU A 23 1.98 -2.03 3.02
C LEU A 23 1.93 -3.43 3.62
N ASN A 24 2.18 -3.50 4.92
CA ASN A 24 2.01 -4.70 5.71
C ASN A 24 0.63 -4.68 6.36
N ILE A 25 -0.28 -5.51 5.84
CA ILE A 25 -1.67 -5.57 6.26
C ILE A 25 -1.82 -6.60 7.38
N HIS A 26 -2.33 -6.16 8.51
CA HIS A 26 -2.70 -7.02 9.64
C HIS A 26 -4.22 -7.08 9.74
N LEU A 27 -4.79 -8.29 9.74
CA LEU A 27 -6.22 -8.48 9.91
C LEU A 27 -6.55 -8.82 11.37
N PRO A 28 -7.70 -8.41 11.93
CA PRO A 28 -8.01 -8.63 13.34
C PRO A 28 -8.09 -10.11 13.75
N HIS A 29 -8.50 -10.97 12.82
CA HIS A 29 -8.72 -12.40 13.04
C HIS A 29 -7.61 -13.27 12.44
N ASP A 30 -6.55 -12.65 11.93
CA ASP A 30 -5.40 -13.35 11.35
C ASP A 30 -4.14 -12.95 12.10
N ASN A 31 -3.33 -13.94 12.49
CA ASN A 31 -2.01 -13.69 13.07
C ASN A 31 -0.93 -13.54 11.99
N VAL A 32 -1.31 -13.67 10.71
CA VAL A 32 -0.43 -13.49 9.57
C VAL A 32 -0.45 -12.03 9.12
N VAL A 33 0.75 -11.51 8.84
CA VAL A 33 0.93 -10.22 8.18
C VAL A 33 1.04 -10.45 6.68
N HIS A 34 0.19 -9.78 5.92
CA HIS A 34 0.16 -9.86 4.46
C HIS A 34 0.83 -8.63 3.85
N SER A 35 1.95 -8.80 3.15
CA SER A 35 2.61 -7.70 2.45
C SER A 35 2.03 -7.52 1.05
N MET A 36 1.51 -6.33 0.76
CA MET A 36 0.90 -5.99 -0.54
C MET A 36 1.48 -4.69 -1.08
N GLN A 37 1.58 -4.57 -2.41
CA GLN A 37 2.06 -3.37 -3.08
C GLN A 37 0.90 -2.58 -3.70
N PHE A 38 0.90 -1.28 -3.50
CA PHE A 38 -0.11 -0.37 -4.01
C PHE A 38 0.53 0.85 -4.65
N ASP A 39 -0.13 1.40 -5.66
CA ASP A 39 0.25 2.71 -6.22
C ASP A 39 -0.09 3.80 -5.20
N VAL A 40 0.83 4.72 -4.95
CA VAL A 40 0.63 5.84 -4.01
C VAL A 40 -0.50 6.79 -4.45
N GLN A 41 -0.85 6.80 -5.74
CA GLN A 41 -1.99 7.55 -6.30
C GLN A 41 -3.33 6.80 -6.14
N MET A 42 -3.33 5.55 -5.69
CA MET A 42 -4.55 4.76 -5.51
C MET A 42 -5.39 5.30 -4.35
N LEU A 43 -6.71 5.31 -4.53
CA LEU A 43 -7.66 5.68 -3.48
C LEU A 43 -7.68 4.62 -2.37
N ILE A 44 -7.83 5.08 -1.14
CA ILE A 44 -7.98 4.20 0.04
C ILE A 44 -9.17 3.24 -0.14
N SER A 45 -10.28 3.69 -0.72
CA SER A 45 -11.42 2.81 -1.05
C SER A 45 -11.04 1.64 -1.95
N ASP A 46 -10.21 1.90 -2.97
CA ASP A 46 -9.81 0.89 -3.95
C ASP A 46 -8.79 -0.08 -3.33
N ILE A 47 -7.96 0.40 -2.41
CA ILE A 47 -7.02 -0.44 -1.66
C ILE A 47 -7.79 -1.39 -0.74
N CYS A 48 -8.78 -0.91 0.00
CA CYS A 48 -9.65 -1.76 0.81
C CYS A 48 -10.28 -2.87 -0.04
N HIS A 49 -10.79 -2.52 -1.23
CA HIS A 49 -11.36 -3.50 -2.15
C HIS A 49 -10.32 -4.52 -2.63
N ASN A 50 -9.12 -4.08 -3.01
CA ASN A 50 -8.04 -4.99 -3.42
C ASN A 50 -7.64 -5.97 -2.32
N ILE A 51 -7.48 -5.48 -1.09
CA ILE A 51 -7.15 -6.32 0.07
C ILE A 51 -8.23 -7.39 0.27
N GLN A 52 -9.50 -7.01 0.19
CA GLN A 52 -10.61 -7.95 0.31
C GLN A 52 -10.55 -9.07 -0.74
N GLN A 53 -10.35 -8.70 -2.02
CA GLN A 53 -10.33 -9.67 -3.11
C GLN A 53 -9.15 -10.65 -2.99
N HIS A 54 -7.99 -10.18 -2.52
CA HIS A 54 -6.77 -11.00 -2.46
C HIS A 54 -6.67 -11.85 -1.20
N LEU A 55 -7.11 -11.34 -0.05
CA LEU A 55 -6.95 -12.03 1.23
C LEU A 55 -8.16 -12.90 1.59
N LEU A 56 -9.18 -12.97 0.72
CA LEU A 56 -10.42 -13.73 0.93
C LEU A 56 -10.96 -13.58 2.36
N ILE A 57 -10.96 -12.33 2.85
CA ILE A 57 -11.33 -12.03 4.23
C ILE A 57 -12.78 -12.50 4.41
N THR A 58 -12.98 -13.46 5.29
CA THR A 58 -14.33 -13.83 5.75
C THR A 58 -14.85 -12.63 6.51
N ILE A 59 -15.72 -11.86 5.86
CA ILE A 59 -16.28 -10.65 6.45
C ILE A 59 -17.54 -11.08 7.19
N ASP A 60 -17.49 -11.03 8.53
CA ASP A 60 -18.64 -11.32 9.38
C ASP A 60 -19.66 -10.17 9.40
N HIS A 61 -19.27 -9.02 8.85
CA HIS A 61 -19.98 -7.73 8.90
C HIS A 61 -20.05 -7.06 7.51
N GLU A 62 -20.75 -5.93 7.39
CA GLU A 62 -20.80 -5.20 6.13
C GLU A 62 -19.46 -4.52 5.80
N LEU A 63 -19.11 -4.46 4.51
CA LEU A 63 -17.86 -3.84 4.03
C LEU A 63 -17.68 -2.38 4.45
N SER A 64 -18.79 -1.65 4.56
CA SER A 64 -18.86 -0.27 5.03
C SER A 64 -18.39 -0.10 6.49
N GLU A 65 -18.35 -1.18 7.26
CA GLU A 65 -17.95 -1.17 8.67
C GLU A 65 -16.42 -1.35 8.84
N TYR A 66 -15.70 -1.65 7.77
CA TYR A 66 -14.24 -1.82 7.78
C TYR A 66 -13.52 -0.64 7.13
N GLY A 67 -12.29 -0.41 7.57
CA GLY A 67 -11.40 0.60 7.01
C GLY A 67 -9.94 0.26 7.26
N LEU A 68 -9.05 1.10 6.72
CA LEU A 68 -7.62 1.00 7.00
C LEU A 68 -7.27 1.88 8.19
N PHE A 69 -6.53 1.29 9.13
CA PHE A 69 -6.03 1.96 10.32
C PHE A 69 -4.51 1.90 10.33
N ILE A 70 -3.87 3.07 10.45
CA ILE A 70 -2.43 3.13 10.69
C ILE A 70 -2.21 3.07 12.20
N ASN A 71 -1.52 2.02 12.64
CA ASN A 71 -1.11 1.87 14.03
C ASN A 71 0.36 2.29 14.19
N ASP A 72 0.60 3.52 14.62
CA ASP A 72 1.93 3.98 15.01
C ASP A 72 2.23 3.47 16.44
N THR A 73 2.95 2.36 16.51
CA THR A 73 3.34 1.71 17.78
C THR A 73 4.29 2.56 18.64
N GLN A 74 4.99 3.53 18.04
CA GLN A 74 5.93 4.42 18.73
C GLN A 74 5.22 5.68 19.26
N HIS A 75 4.19 6.15 18.54
CA HIS A 75 3.41 7.32 18.90
C HIS A 75 1.91 7.06 18.72
N THR A 76 1.26 6.44 19.71
CA THR A 76 -0.16 6.07 19.62
C THR A 76 -1.12 7.23 19.32
N LEU A 77 -0.75 8.47 19.69
CA LEU A 77 -1.50 9.68 19.33
C LEU A 77 -1.48 10.01 17.83
N ARG A 78 -0.61 9.35 17.06
CA ARG A 78 -0.49 9.44 15.60
C ARG A 78 -1.12 8.25 14.89
N SER A 79 -1.79 7.36 15.61
CA SER A 79 -2.58 6.31 14.98
C SER A 79 -3.92 6.88 14.52
N TYR A 80 -4.33 6.61 13.28
CA TYR A 80 -5.55 7.17 12.71
C TYR A 80 -6.16 6.26 11.63
N TRP A 81 -7.46 6.44 11.42
CA TRP A 81 -8.20 5.84 10.31
C TRP A 81 -7.96 6.62 9.02
N LEU A 82 -7.74 5.89 7.94
CA LEU A 82 -7.61 6.48 6.61
C LEU A 82 -8.99 6.82 6.04
N ASP A 83 -9.08 7.96 5.37
CA ASP A 83 -10.29 8.43 4.71
C ASP A 83 -10.38 7.77 3.32
N PRO A 84 -11.49 7.06 3.01
CA PRO A 84 -11.65 6.34 1.75
C PRO A 84 -11.58 7.23 0.50
N SER A 85 -11.84 8.54 0.65
CA SER A 85 -11.80 9.52 -0.43
C SER A 85 -10.39 10.06 -0.74
N LYS A 86 -9.39 9.70 0.06
CA LYS A 86 -7.99 10.14 -0.12
C LYS A 86 -7.18 9.08 -0.85
N THR A 87 -6.05 9.50 -1.39
CA THR A 87 -5.04 8.62 -1.96
C THR A 87 -3.96 8.29 -0.92
N LEU A 88 -3.18 7.24 -1.13
CA LEU A 88 -2.09 6.87 -0.22
C LEU A 88 -1.07 7.99 -0.03
N ILE A 89 -0.69 8.70 -1.08
CA ILE A 89 0.29 9.80 -1.04
C ILE A 89 -0.13 10.97 -0.15
N TYR A 90 -1.43 11.11 0.14
CA TYR A 90 -1.91 12.10 1.10
C TYR A 90 -1.37 11.85 2.51
N TYR A 91 -1.16 10.58 2.84
CA TYR A 91 -0.59 10.14 4.09
C TYR A 91 0.92 9.95 3.87
N ALA A 92 1.75 10.70 4.59
CA ALA A 92 3.20 10.56 4.53
C ALA A 92 3.65 9.25 5.22
N LEU A 93 3.34 8.11 4.58
CA LEU A 93 3.56 6.75 5.04
C LEU A 93 5.00 6.28 4.81
#